data_AF-A0A1J5HY55-F1
#
_entry.id   AF-A0A1J5HY55-F1
#
_cell.length_a   1.000
_cell.length_b   1.000
_cell.length_c   1.000
_cell.angle_alpha   90.00
_cell.angle_beta   90.00
_cell.angle_gamma   90.00
#
_symmetry.space_group_name_H-M   'P 1'
#
loop_
_entity.id
_entity.type
_entity.pdbx_description
1 polymer ?
#
loop_
_entity_poly.entity_id
_entity_poly.type
_entity_poly.pdbx_seq_one_letter_code
_entity_poly.pdbx_strand_id
1 'polypeptide(L)'
;MEETYYVFTETREGEFLIKLLKNFSGVLVSDFYAAYNSITCPQQKCLIHLIRDLNNDFFKNQLDEEFKTFLQLFTGLLRNIIDTIDKRGLKKRYLNKHRKETKRFFAEIYRQEYTSELVKSYQKRLTKNQEVLFTFLEYDGVPWNNNSAEHAIKAFADFRKRIGYLF
;
A
#
# COMPACT_ATOMS: atom_id res chain seq x y z
N MET A 1 -13.37 -9.54 -17.00
CA MET A 1 -12.49 -9.01 -18.07
C MET A 1 -11.57 -8.03 -17.36
N GLU A 2 -10.26 -8.29 -17.36
CA GLU A 2 -9.28 -7.33 -16.81
C GLU A 2 -8.86 -6.41 -17.95
N GLU A 3 -9.40 -5.20 -17.96
CA GLU A 3 -9.04 -4.17 -18.95
C GLU A 3 -7.82 -3.40 -18.45
N THR A 4 -6.83 -3.20 -19.32
CA THR A 4 -5.63 -2.45 -19.01
C THR A 4 -5.55 -1.21 -19.89
N TYR A 5 -5.37 -0.06 -19.26
CA TYR A 5 -5.24 1.23 -19.93
C TYR A 5 -3.84 1.79 -19.69
N TYR A 6 -3.13 2.11 -20.77
CA TYR A 6 -1.82 2.76 -20.71
C TYR A 6 -1.97 4.24 -21.07
N VAL A 7 -1.49 5.12 -20.19
CA VAL A 7 -1.43 6.56 -20.43
C VAL A 7 0.03 6.99 -20.34
N PHE A 8 0.55 7.55 -21.42
CA PHE A 8 1.88 8.10 -21.47
C PHE A 8 1.82 9.61 -21.23
N THR A 9 2.72 10.12 -20.38
CA THR A 9 2.96 11.54 -20.16
C THR A 9 4.45 11.81 -20.22
N GLU A 10 4.84 12.96 -20.77
CA GLU A 10 6.26 13.36 -20.86
C GLU A 10 6.85 13.64 -19.46
N THR A 11 6.01 14.14 -18.54
CA THR A 11 6.39 14.47 -17.17
C THR A 11 5.75 13.52 -16.16
N ARG A 12 6.30 13.50 -14.94
CA ARG A 12 5.69 12.86 -13.75
C ARG A 12 4.79 13.84 -13.00
N GLU A 13 4.13 14.76 -13.69
CA GLU A 13 3.20 15.69 -13.05
C GLU A 13 1.83 15.02 -12.86
N GLY A 14 1.22 15.28 -11.72
CA GLY A 14 0.00 14.59 -11.30
C GLY A 14 -1.31 15.15 -11.85
N GLU A 15 -1.28 16.33 -12.48
CA GLU A 15 -2.51 17.07 -12.83
C GLU A 15 -3.44 16.30 -13.76
N PHE A 16 -2.89 15.49 -14.66
CA PHE A 16 -3.68 14.67 -15.57
C PHE A 16 -4.50 13.61 -14.83
N LEU A 17 -4.04 13.09 -13.69
CA LEU A 17 -4.72 12.04 -12.93
C LEU A 17 -6.07 12.50 -12.41
N ILE A 18 -6.18 13.77 -11.99
CA ILE A 18 -7.44 14.35 -11.51
C ILE A 18 -8.47 14.36 -12.64
N LYS A 19 -8.05 14.71 -13.86
CA LYS A 19 -8.93 14.68 -15.04
C LYS A 19 -9.32 13.25 -15.42
N LEU A 20 -8.34 12.34 -15.42
CA LEU A 20 -8.51 10.94 -15.79
C LEU A 20 -9.47 10.20 -14.84
N LEU A 21 -9.34 10.43 -13.53
CA LEU A 21 -10.12 9.73 -12.49
C LEU A 21 -11.29 10.55 -11.95
N LYS A 22 -11.67 11.67 -12.59
CA LYS A 22 -12.71 12.60 -12.12
C LYS A 22 -14.03 11.93 -11.71
N ASN A 23 -14.44 10.90 -12.46
CA ASN A 23 -15.71 10.19 -12.24
C ASN A 23 -15.49 8.73 -11.77
N PHE A 24 -14.28 8.41 -11.30
CA PHE A 24 -13.98 7.07 -10.83
C PHE A 24 -14.71 6.79 -9.51
N SER A 25 -15.55 5.77 -9.48
CA SER A 25 -16.39 5.40 -8.34
C SER A 25 -15.90 4.14 -7.58
N GLY A 26 -14.80 3.54 -8.03
CA GLY A 26 -14.21 2.36 -7.41
C GLY A 26 -13.24 2.70 -6.27
N VAL A 27 -12.47 1.69 -5.85
CA VAL A 27 -11.34 1.87 -4.93
C VAL A 27 -10.04 1.95 -5.72
N LEU A 28 -9.28 3.03 -5.55
CA LEU A 28 -8.00 3.23 -6.22
C LEU A 28 -6.90 2.47 -5.46
N VAL A 29 -6.46 1.34 -6.03
CA VAL A 29 -5.30 0.61 -5.51
C VAL A 29 -4.03 1.18 -6.14
N SER A 30 -3.15 1.75 -5.33
CA SER A 30 -1.98 2.50 -5.82
C SER A 30 -0.74 2.29 -4.96
N ASP A 31 0.43 2.63 -5.48
CA ASP A 31 1.64 2.79 -4.68
C ASP A 31 1.60 4.11 -3.87
N PHE A 32 2.75 4.50 -3.31
CA PHE A 32 2.89 5.73 -2.51
C PHE A 32 3.23 6.98 -3.35
N TYR A 33 3.00 6.97 -4.67
CA TYR A 33 3.21 8.16 -5.49
C TYR A 33 2.28 9.30 -5.05
N ALA A 34 2.89 10.46 -4.75
CA ALA A 34 2.21 11.56 -4.06
C ALA A 34 1.06 12.19 -4.85
N ALA A 35 1.09 12.10 -6.19
CA ALA A 35 0.03 12.64 -7.04
C ALA A 35 -1.33 11.98 -6.81
N TYR A 36 -1.37 10.73 -6.33
CA TYR A 36 -2.63 10.06 -5.99
C TYR A 36 -3.31 10.67 -4.75
N ASN A 37 -2.59 11.40 -3.90
CA ASN A 37 -3.14 11.90 -2.64
C ASN A 37 -4.24 12.94 -2.83
N SER A 38 -4.26 13.66 -3.96
CA SER A 38 -5.28 14.66 -4.29
C SER A 38 -6.53 14.06 -4.94
N ILE A 39 -6.56 12.74 -5.19
CA ILE A 39 -7.66 12.09 -5.89
C ILE A 39 -8.77 11.73 -4.92
N THR A 40 -9.94 12.33 -5.13
CA THR A 40 -11.12 12.18 -4.29
C THR A 40 -11.85 10.87 -4.59
N CYS A 41 -11.32 9.75 -4.09
CA CYS A 41 -11.99 8.45 -4.10
C CYS A 41 -11.46 7.59 -2.94
N PRO A 42 -12.15 6.50 -2.54
CA PRO A 42 -11.57 5.52 -1.63
C PRO A 42 -10.24 5.00 -2.20
N GLN A 43 -9.19 4.95 -1.39
CA GLN A 43 -7.88 4.49 -1.83
C GLN A 43 -7.37 3.34 -0.99
N GLN A 44 -6.67 2.42 -1.63
CA GLN A 44 -5.90 1.36 -0.99
C GLN A 44 -4.43 1.51 -1.39
N LYS A 45 -3.56 1.79 -0.41
CA LYS A 45 -2.11 1.78 -0.65
C LYS A 45 -1.59 0.35 -0.70
N CYS A 46 -0.77 0.05 -1.70
CA CYS A 46 -0.20 -1.26 -1.92
C CYS A 46 0.72 -1.63 -0.74
N LEU A 47 0.33 -2.63 0.04
CA LEU A 47 1.12 -3.03 1.20
C LEU A 47 2.42 -3.74 0.81
N ILE A 48 2.53 -4.30 -0.40
CA ILE A 48 3.79 -4.91 -0.86
C ILE A 48 4.92 -3.87 -0.93
N HIS A 49 4.62 -2.64 -1.35
CA HIS A 49 5.61 -1.56 -1.32
C HIS A 49 6.05 -1.25 0.11
N LEU A 50 5.10 -1.14 1.04
CA LEU A 50 5.40 -0.91 2.46
C LEU A 50 6.23 -2.07 3.06
N ILE A 51 5.87 -3.32 2.79
CA ILE A 51 6.59 -4.52 3.25
C ILE A 51 8.01 -4.54 2.69
N ARG A 52 8.19 -4.18 1.40
CA ARG A 52 9.51 -4.12 0.78
C ARG A 52 10.40 -3.08 1.45
N ASP A 53 9.87 -1.90 1.73
CA ASP A 53 10.60 -0.84 2.46
C ASP A 53 10.98 -1.31 3.86
N LEU A 54 10.02 -1.87 4.61
CA LEU A 54 10.23 -2.41 5.95
C LEU A 54 11.32 -3.50 5.98
N ASN A 55 11.29 -4.44 5.03
CA ASN A 55 12.29 -5.50 4.92
C ASN A 55 13.67 -4.94 4.59
N ASN A 56 13.76 -4.00 3.64
CA ASN A 56 15.02 -3.37 3.28
C ASN A 56 15.67 -2.65 4.46
N ASP A 57 14.88 -1.93 5.25
CA ASP A 57 15.38 -1.26 6.44
C ASP A 57 15.70 -2.24 7.57
N PHE A 58 14.99 -3.37 7.65
CA PHE A 58 15.31 -4.41 8.63
C PHE A 58 16.68 -5.00 8.38
N PHE A 59 16.99 -5.33 7.13
CA PHE A 59 18.30 -5.87 6.78
C PHE A 59 19.45 -4.91 7.12
N LYS A 60 19.21 -3.60 7.09
CA LYS A 60 20.20 -2.56 7.42
C LYS A 60 20.29 -2.24 8.91
N ASN A 61 19.22 -2.48 9.67
CA ASN A 61 19.08 -2.05 11.07
C ASN A 61 18.76 -3.22 12.01
N GLN A 62 19.42 -4.37 11.82
CA GLN A 62 19.12 -5.61 12.55
C GLN A 62 19.38 -5.55 14.07
N LEU A 63 20.05 -4.52 14.57
CA LEU A 63 20.28 -4.31 16.01
C LEU A 63 19.26 -3.36 16.64
N ASP A 64 18.37 -2.76 15.85
CA ASP A 64 17.29 -1.90 16.34
C ASP A 64 16.14 -2.75 16.88
N GLU A 65 16.13 -2.97 18.20
CA GLU A 65 15.09 -3.74 18.89
C GLU A 65 13.71 -3.06 18.86
N GLU A 66 13.69 -1.72 18.80
CA GLU A 66 12.46 -0.96 18.69
C GLU A 66 11.83 -1.19 17.30
N PHE A 67 12.65 -1.19 16.26
CA PHE A 67 12.21 -1.53 14.91
C PHE A 67 11.77 -2.99 14.77
N LYS A 68 12.46 -3.94 15.42
CA LYS A 68 11.98 -5.34 15.49
C LYS A 68 10.61 -5.46 16.10
N THR A 69 10.38 -4.79 17.24
CA THR A 69 9.09 -4.79 17.93
C THR A 69 8.00 -4.19 17.05
N PHE A 70 8.29 -3.07 16.40
CA PHE A 70 7.39 -2.43 15.44
C PHE A 70 7.02 -3.38 14.27
N LEU A 71 8.01 -4.08 13.69
CA LEU A 71 7.80 -5.05 12.62
C LEU A 71 6.95 -6.24 13.08
N GLN A 72 7.16 -6.74 14.30
CA GLN A 72 6.37 -7.85 14.85
C GLN A 72 4.89 -7.46 15.00
N LEU A 73 4.60 -6.24 15.45
CA LEU A 73 3.22 -5.73 15.53
C LEU A 73 2.56 -5.68 14.15
N PHE A 74 3.27 -5.13 13.15
CA PHE A 74 2.73 -5.02 11.79
C PHE A 74 2.55 -6.39 11.13
N THR A 75 3.56 -7.26 11.20
CA THR A 75 3.51 -8.59 10.57
C THR A 75 2.51 -9.52 11.24
N GLY A 76 2.33 -9.42 12.56
CA GLY A 76 1.30 -10.15 13.30
C GLY A 76 -0.11 -9.79 12.84
N LEU A 77 -0.40 -8.49 12.71
CA LEU A 77 -1.67 -8.01 12.16
C LEU A 77 -1.88 -8.52 10.73
N LEU A 78 -0.88 -8.32 9.86
CA LEU A 78 -1.01 -8.64 8.44
C LEU A 78 -1.19 -10.13 8.21
N ARG A 79 -0.49 -11.00 8.95
CA ARG A 79 -0.64 -12.46 8.87
C ARG A 79 -2.08 -12.88 9.17
N ASN A 80 -2.68 -12.37 10.24
CA ASN A 80 -4.06 -12.70 10.59
C ASN A 80 -5.07 -12.31 9.49
N ILE A 81 -4.83 -11.18 8.83
CA ILE A 81 -5.66 -10.72 7.71
C ILE A 81 -5.47 -11.62 6.49
N ILE A 82 -4.22 -11.90 6.11
CA ILE A 82 -3.88 -12.77 4.97
C ILE A 82 -4.44 -14.18 5.16
N ASP A 83 -4.32 -14.76 6.36
CA ASP A 83 -4.92 -16.07 6.67
C ASP A 83 -6.43 -16.10 6.42
N THR A 84 -7.11 -14.98 6.65
CA THR A 84 -8.55 -14.86 6.35
C THR A 84 -8.79 -14.72 4.86
N ILE A 85 -7.97 -13.95 4.15
CA ILE A 85 -8.03 -13.83 2.68
C ILE A 85 -7.83 -15.20 2.03
N ASP A 86 -6.81 -15.95 2.43
CA ASP A 86 -6.47 -17.25 1.81
C ASP A 86 -7.62 -18.26 1.97
N LYS A 87 -8.32 -18.23 3.12
CA LYS A 87 -9.42 -19.16 3.42
C LYS A 87 -10.76 -18.72 2.83
N ARG A 88 -10.99 -17.41 2.66
CA ARG A 88 -12.34 -16.85 2.44
C ARG A 88 -12.44 -15.90 1.23
N GLY A 89 -11.31 -15.59 0.61
CA GLY A 89 -11.17 -14.58 -0.43
C GLY A 89 -11.34 -13.15 0.08
N LEU A 90 -11.26 -12.21 -0.85
CA LEU A 90 -11.45 -10.78 -0.62
C LEU A 90 -12.95 -10.44 -0.47
N LYS A 91 -13.56 -10.89 0.64
CA LYS A 91 -14.97 -10.62 0.94
C LYS A 91 -15.09 -9.80 2.22
N LYS A 92 -15.67 -8.61 2.11
CA LYS A 92 -15.92 -7.64 3.19
C LYS A 92 -16.51 -8.30 4.43
N ARG A 93 -17.50 -9.19 4.26
CA ARG A 93 -18.17 -9.87 5.39
C ARG A 93 -17.22 -10.66 6.30
N TYR A 94 -16.12 -11.18 5.77
CA TYR A 94 -15.11 -11.91 6.55
C TYR A 94 -13.95 -11.01 6.96
N LEU A 95 -13.61 -10.00 6.16
CA LEU A 95 -12.49 -9.10 6.41
C LEU A 95 -12.82 -8.00 7.43
N ASN A 96 -14.08 -7.56 7.51
CA ASN A 96 -14.52 -6.50 8.43
C ASN A 96 -14.17 -6.76 9.89
N LYS A 97 -14.03 -8.02 10.32
CA LYS A 97 -13.62 -8.38 11.69
C LYS A 97 -12.24 -7.80 12.04
N HIS A 98 -11.35 -7.67 11.06
CA HIS A 98 -10.00 -7.16 11.25
C HIS A 98 -9.94 -5.64 11.44
N ARG A 99 -11.04 -4.89 11.22
CA ARG A 99 -11.06 -3.45 11.50
C ARG A 99 -10.79 -3.12 12.96
N LYS A 100 -11.20 -3.99 13.89
CA LYS A 100 -10.85 -3.84 15.31
C LYS A 100 -9.37 -4.11 15.57
N GLU A 101 -8.76 -5.01 14.81
CA GLU A 101 -7.34 -5.32 14.90
C GLU A 101 -6.48 -4.18 14.35
N THR A 102 -6.85 -3.61 13.19
CA THR A 102 -6.15 -2.44 12.63
C THR A 102 -6.23 -1.24 13.58
N LYS A 103 -7.40 -0.95 14.16
CA LYS A 103 -7.54 0.11 15.16
C LYS A 103 -6.66 -0.10 16.39
N ARG A 104 -6.59 -1.34 16.90
CA ARG A 104 -5.71 -1.68 18.03
C ARG A 104 -4.23 -1.51 17.67
N PHE A 105 -3.85 -1.93 16.46
CA PHE A 105 -2.49 -1.74 15.95
C PHE A 105 -2.08 -0.27 15.91
N PHE A 106 -2.91 0.62 15.36
CA PHE A 106 -2.62 2.06 15.36
C PHE A 106 -2.61 2.64 16.76
N ALA A 107 -3.53 2.24 17.65
CA ALA A 107 -3.51 2.66 19.05
C ALA A 107 -2.21 2.27 19.77
N GLU A 108 -1.68 1.07 19.50
CA GLU A 108 -0.38 0.64 20.04
C GLU A 108 0.77 1.49 19.51
N ILE A 109 0.78 1.77 18.20
CA ILE A 109 1.78 2.66 17.58
C ILE A 109 1.74 4.07 18.19
N TYR A 110 0.54 4.60 18.48
CA TYR A 110 0.41 5.94 19.06
C TYR A 110 0.81 6.01 20.53
N ARG A 111 0.67 4.92 21.27
CA ARG A 111 0.99 4.89 22.70
C ARG A 111 2.49 4.86 22.96
N GLN A 112 3.27 4.30 22.03
CA GLN A 112 4.71 4.16 22.20
C GLN A 112 5.45 5.46 21.83
N GLU A 113 6.31 5.90 22.74
CA GLU A 113 7.31 6.93 22.45
C GLU A 113 8.55 6.26 21.90
N TYR A 114 8.76 6.41 20.60
CA TYR A 114 9.90 5.82 19.93
C TYR A 114 11.16 6.68 20.08
N THR A 115 12.32 6.04 20.22
CA THR A 115 13.63 6.71 20.27
C THR A 115 14.37 6.63 18.95
N SER A 116 14.21 5.53 18.22
CA SER A 116 14.76 5.30 16.88
C SER A 116 14.12 6.25 15.86
N GLU A 117 14.97 7.02 15.18
CA GLU A 117 14.54 7.89 14.09
C GLU A 117 13.91 7.10 12.93
N LEU A 118 14.37 5.87 12.70
CA LEU A 118 13.78 4.97 11.72
C LEU A 118 12.32 4.66 12.09
N VAL A 119 12.08 4.24 13.34
CA VAL A 119 10.75 3.88 13.81
C VAL A 119 9.82 5.10 13.83
N LYS A 120 10.30 6.26 14.28
CA LYS A 120 9.56 7.54 14.20
C LYS A 120 9.14 7.86 12.77
N SER A 121 10.03 7.64 11.79
CA SER A 121 9.71 7.88 10.38
C SER A 121 8.58 6.97 9.89
N TYR A 122 8.58 5.69 10.29
CA TYR A 122 7.53 4.73 9.96
C TYR A 122 6.23 5.03 10.70
N GLN A 123 6.27 5.38 11.98
CA GLN A 123 5.11 5.85 12.74
C GLN A 123 4.45 7.01 11.99
N LYS A 124 5.19 8.07 11.64
CA LYS A 124 4.67 9.21 10.87
C LYS A 124 4.08 8.79 9.52
N ARG A 125 4.75 7.89 8.78
CA ARG A 125 4.28 7.38 7.49
C ARG A 125 2.97 6.59 7.63
N LEU A 126 2.86 5.70 8.62
CA LEU A 126 1.65 4.92 8.85
C LEU A 126 0.49 5.82 9.29
N THR A 127 0.73 6.76 10.21
CA THR A 127 -0.26 7.75 10.65
C THR A 127 -0.83 8.53 9.47
N LYS A 128 0.05 9.05 8.60
CA LYS A 128 -0.36 9.82 7.40
C LYS A 128 -1.26 9.01 6.46
N ASN A 129 -1.07 7.69 6.41
CA ASN A 129 -1.76 6.81 5.48
C ASN A 129 -2.80 5.89 6.17
N GLN A 130 -3.13 6.12 7.44
CA GLN A 130 -3.95 5.20 8.25
C GLN A 130 -5.27 4.84 7.55
N GLU A 131 -5.95 5.85 7.02
CA GLU A 131 -7.27 5.70 6.40
C GLU A 131 -7.24 5.00 5.03
N VAL A 132 -6.05 4.82 4.44
CA VAL A 132 -5.89 4.25 3.08
C VAL A 132 -5.05 2.97 3.05
N LEU A 133 -4.53 2.51 4.19
CA LEU A 133 -3.72 1.28 4.26
C LEU A 133 -4.56 0.00 4.33
N PHE A 134 -5.79 0.08 4.84
CA PHE A 134 -6.64 -1.10 5.09
C PHE A 134 -8.06 -0.97 4.52
N THR A 135 -8.25 -0.08 3.55
CA THR A 135 -9.53 0.14 2.85
C THR A 135 -10.09 -1.16 2.26
N PHE A 136 -9.22 -2.07 1.80
CA PHE A 136 -9.64 -3.38 1.27
C PHE A 136 -10.46 -4.24 2.25
N LEU A 137 -10.40 -3.97 3.56
CA LEU A 137 -11.22 -4.67 4.54
C LEU A 137 -12.71 -4.31 4.41
N GLU A 138 -13.03 -3.18 3.79
CA GLU A 138 -14.37 -2.57 3.76
C GLU A 138 -15.10 -2.74 2.41
N TYR A 139 -14.45 -3.33 1.40
CA TYR A 139 -14.97 -3.50 0.05
C TYR A 139 -14.73 -4.94 -0.45
N ASP A 140 -15.67 -5.47 -1.22
CA ASP A 140 -15.49 -6.79 -1.85
C ASP A 140 -14.53 -6.69 -3.04
N GLY A 141 -13.67 -7.70 -3.20
CA GLY A 141 -12.79 -7.86 -4.37
C GLY A 141 -11.60 -6.90 -4.44
N VAL A 142 -11.48 -5.93 -3.53
CA VAL A 142 -10.37 -4.97 -3.52
C VAL A 142 -9.09 -5.66 -3.02
N PRO A 143 -8.00 -5.71 -3.80
CA PRO A 143 -6.74 -6.30 -3.35
C PRO A 143 -5.97 -5.36 -2.42
N TRP A 144 -5.19 -5.95 -1.52
CA TRP A 144 -4.27 -5.22 -0.62
C TRP A 144 -2.94 -4.82 -1.30
N ASN A 145 -2.74 -5.24 -2.55
CA ASN A 145 -1.56 -5.00 -3.37
C ASN A 145 -1.95 -4.59 -4.80
N ASN A 146 -1.01 -3.95 -5.50
CA ASN A 146 -1.19 -3.47 -6.87
C ASN A 146 -0.52 -4.38 -7.92
N ASN A 147 -0.45 -5.69 -7.65
CA ASN A 147 0.28 -6.63 -8.51
C ASN A 147 -0.24 -6.64 -9.94
N SER A 148 -1.56 -6.51 -10.15
CA SER A 148 -2.14 -6.48 -11.49
C SER A 148 -1.58 -5.35 -12.35
N ALA A 149 -1.45 -4.13 -11.80
CA ALA A 149 -0.86 -3.01 -12.54
C ALA A 149 0.66 -3.17 -12.71
N GLU A 150 1.37 -3.69 -11.70
CA GLU A 150 2.80 -3.99 -11.80
C GLU A 150 3.09 -5.03 -12.90
N HIS A 151 2.26 -6.07 -13.00
CA HIS A 151 2.37 -7.08 -14.04
C HIS A 151 2.07 -6.50 -15.43
N ALA A 152 1.02 -5.69 -15.56
CA ALA A 152 0.67 -5.04 -16.81
C ALA A 152 1.79 -4.16 -17.37
N ILE A 153 2.42 -3.33 -16.52
CA ILE A 153 3.49 -2.41 -16.98
C ILE A 153 4.85 -3.10 -17.18
N LYS A 154 5.08 -4.27 -16.58
CA LYS A 154 6.39 -4.94 -16.59
C LYS A 154 6.93 -5.20 -18.00
N ALA A 155 6.10 -5.74 -18.89
CA ALA A 155 6.50 -6.03 -20.27
C ALA A 155 6.94 -4.76 -21.01
N PHE A 156 6.23 -3.66 -20.81
CA PHE A 156 6.56 -2.36 -21.40
C PHE A 156 7.85 -1.76 -20.81
N ALA A 157 8.01 -1.84 -19.49
CA ALA A 157 9.22 -1.37 -18.81
C ALA A 157 10.47 -2.14 -19.26
N ASP A 158 10.36 -3.47 -19.41
CA ASP A 158 11.46 -4.31 -19.90
C ASP A 158 11.80 -4.01 -21.37
N PHE A 159 10.79 -3.74 -22.20
CA PHE A 159 11.00 -3.31 -23.58
C PHE A 159 11.75 -1.98 -23.66
N ARG A 160 11.34 -0.95 -22.91
CA ARG A 160 12.01 0.37 -22.89
C ARG A 160 13.48 0.28 -22.48
N LYS A 161 13.82 -0.59 -21.52
CA LYS A 161 15.22 -0.83 -21.12
C LYS A 161 16.05 -1.42 -22.25
N ARG A 162 15.47 -2.29 -23.08
CA ARG A 162 16.18 -2.94 -24.20
C ARG A 162 16.41 -2.00 -25.38
N ILE A 163 15.50 -1.06 -25.63
CA ILE A 163 15.60 -0.12 -26.77
C ILE A 163 16.28 1.21 -26.42
N GLY A 164 16.87 1.34 -25.23
CA GLY A 164 17.73 2.48 -24.86
C GLY A 164 16.99 3.79 -24.56
N TYR A 165 15.79 3.75 -23.97
CA TYR A 165 15.00 4.95 -23.62
C TYR A 165 14.67 5.89 -24.80
N LEU A 166 14.60 5.38 -26.03
CA LEU A 166 13.91 6.10 -27.09
C LEU A 166 12.41 6.11 -26.73
N PHE A 167 11.85 7.32 -26.61
CA PHE A 167 10.57 7.71 -25.98
C PHE A 167 10.59 7.85 -24.46
#